data_AF-A0A960L3Q3-F1
#
_entry.id   AF-A0A960L3Q3-F1
#
_cell.length_a   1.000
_cell.length_b   1.000
_cell.length_c   1.000
_cell.angle_alpha   90.00
_cell.angle_beta   90.00
_cell.angle_gamma   90.00
#
_symmetry.space_group_name_H-M   'P 1'
#
loop_
_entity.id
_entity.type
_entity.pdbx_description
1 polymer ?
#
loop_
_entity_poly.entity_id
_entity_poly.type
_entity_poly.pdbx_seq_one_letter_code
_entity_poly.pdbx_strand_id
1 'polypeptide(L)' 'MAGNWVKFIGICFFLGITPSLMGQTASDKTPLNAVNPMIGTGGHGHTYPGVSLPFGMVQLSPDTRLEGWDGCSGYH' A
#
# COMPACT_ATOMS: atom_id res chain seq x y z
N MET A 1 -35.14 31.23 -29.34
CA MET A 1 -33.84 31.55 -28.70
C MET A 1 -33.21 30.30 -28.05
N ALA A 2 -33.03 29.20 -28.79
CA ALA A 2 -32.56 27.92 -28.24
C ALA A 2 -31.51 27.21 -29.13
N GLY A 3 -30.74 27.97 -29.93
CA GLY A 3 -29.82 27.43 -30.94
C GLY A 3 -28.34 27.77 -30.79
N ASN A 4 -27.97 28.58 -29.79
CA ASN A 4 -26.59 29.07 -29.64
C ASN A 4 -25.69 28.21 -28.74
N TRP A 5 -26.27 27.34 -27.90
CA TRP A 5 -25.52 26.56 -26.92
C TRP A 5 -24.77 25.38 -27.55
N VAL A 6 -25.36 24.73 -28.55
CA VAL A 6 -24.72 23.63 -29.29
C VAL A 6 -23.51 24.12 -30.09
N LYS A 7 -23.57 25.36 -30.60
CA LYS A 7 -22.46 26.01 -31.32
C LYS A 7 -21.31 26.38 -30.37
N PHE A 8 -21.63 26.78 -29.13
CA PHE A 8 -20.63 27.09 -28.10
C PHE A 8 -19.82 25.85 -27.68
N ILE A 9 -20.49 24.69 -27.54
CA ILE A 9 -19.83 23.42 -27.22
C ILE A 9 -18.87 23.00 -28.35
N GLY A 10 -19.26 23.19 -29.62
CA GLY A 10 -18.42 22.87 -30.77
C GLY A 10 -17.17 23.76 -30.89
N ILE A 11 -17.27 25.05 -30.51
CA ILE A 11 -16.14 25.99 -30.52
C ILE A 11 -15.07 25.61 -29.47
N CYS A 12 -15.48 25.13 -28.30
CA CYS A 12 -14.54 24.65 -27.28
C CYS A 12 -13.74 23.42 -27.76
N PHE A 13 -14.30 22.61 -28.66
CA PHE A 13 -13.63 21.45 -29.25
C PHE A 13 -12.59 21.84 -30.33
N PHE A 14 -12.80 22.97 -31.03
CA PHE A 14 -11.90 23.46 -32.08
C PHE A 14 -10.74 24.34 -31.55
N LEU A 15 -10.82 24.84 -30.31
CA LEU A 15 -9.80 25.70 -29.68
C LEU A 15 -8.84 24.95 -28.73
N GLY A 16 -8.81 23.62 -28.75
CA GLY A 16 -7.76 22.84 -28.08
C GLY A 16 -7.74 22.93 -26.55
N ILE A 17 -8.82 23.39 -25.92
CA ILE A 17 -8.97 23.28 -24.47
C ILE A 17 -9.53 21.90 -24.17
N THR A 18 -8.66 20.88 -24.30
CA THR A 18 -8.92 19.60 -23.63
C THR A 18 -9.00 19.89 -22.13
N PRO A 19 -10.09 19.54 -21.42
CA PRO A 19 -9.98 19.36 -20.00
C PRO A 19 -9.07 18.15 -19.83
N SER A 20 -7.78 18.41 -19.60
CA SER A 20 -6.83 17.39 -19.22
C SER A 20 -7.31 16.80 -17.90
N LEU A 21 -8.11 15.75 -17.99
CA LEU A 21 -8.30 14.77 -16.92
C LEU A 21 -7.00 13.96 -16.82
N MET A 22 -5.89 14.66 -16.58
CA MET A 22 -4.65 14.05 -16.15
C MET A 22 -4.89 13.63 -14.70
N GLY A 23 -5.37 12.40 -14.54
CA GLY A 23 -5.32 11.71 -13.27
C GLY A 23 -3.88 11.78 -12.77
N GLN A 24 -3.66 12.54 -11.71
CA GLN A 24 -2.42 12.46 -10.97
C GLN A 24 -2.37 11.06 -10.35
N THR A 25 -1.54 10.17 -10.90
CA THR A 25 -1.13 8.98 -10.16
C THR A 25 -0.19 9.48 -9.07
N ALA A 26 -0.74 9.77 -7.90
CA ALA A 26 0.08 9.99 -6.72
C ALA A 26 0.97 8.74 -6.55
N SER A 27 2.29 8.95 -6.47
CA SER A 27 3.22 7.88 -6.12
C SER A 27 2.93 7.52 -4.65
N ASP A 28 2.13 6.47 -4.42
CA ASP A 28 1.73 5.95 -3.11
C ASP A 28 2.91 5.37 -2.33
N LYS A 29 3.90 6.19 -1.97
CA LYS A 29 4.96 5.84 -1.04
C LYS A 29 4.42 6.02 0.37
N THR A 30 3.61 5.04 0.80
CA THR A 30 3.21 4.96 2.19
C THR A 30 4.40 4.51 3.04
N PRO A 31 4.52 4.94 4.31
CA PRO A 31 5.55 4.42 5.22
C PRO A 31 5.52 2.89 5.36
N LEU A 32 4.37 2.26 5.07
CA LEU A 32 4.22 0.80 5.07
C LEU A 32 5.16 0.12 4.07
N ASN A 33 5.42 0.76 2.91
CA ASN A 33 6.31 0.22 1.89
C ASN A 33 7.78 0.17 2.35
N ALA A 34 8.14 0.86 3.43
CA ALA A 34 9.48 0.82 4.00
C ALA A 34 9.67 -0.32 5.02
N VAL A 35 8.60 -1.02 5.42
CA VAL A 35 8.64 -2.07 6.45
C VAL A 35 8.86 -3.42 5.80
N ASN A 36 9.85 -4.18 6.28
CA ASN A 36 10.07 -5.58 5.90
C ASN A 36 9.99 -6.49 7.14
N PRO A 37 8.89 -7.25 7.33
CA PRO A 37 8.71 -8.16 8.48
C PRO A 37 9.71 -9.33 8.56
N MET A 38 10.46 -9.60 7.49
CA MET A 38 11.48 -10.66 7.49
C MET A 38 12.77 -10.25 8.21
N ILE A 39 12.97 -8.96 8.49
CA ILE A 39 14.16 -8.50 9.20
C ILE A 39 14.08 -8.98 10.65
N GLY A 40 15.09 -9.76 11.06
CA GLY A 40 15.21 -10.30 12.42
C GLY A 40 14.60 -11.69 12.63
N THR A 41 14.06 -12.35 11.58
CA THR A 41 13.47 -13.69 11.73
C THR A 41 14.54 -14.79 11.84
N GLY A 42 15.71 -14.61 11.23
CA GLY A 42 16.82 -15.57 11.30
C GLY A 42 17.85 -15.24 12.38
N GLY A 43 18.81 -16.15 12.61
CA GLY A 43 19.88 -15.96 13.59
C GLY A 43 19.32 -15.81 15.02
N HIS A 44 19.76 -14.79 15.75
CA HIS A 44 19.31 -14.52 17.13
C HIS A 44 18.39 -13.29 17.23
N GLY A 45 17.65 -12.97 16.17
CA GLY A 45 16.74 -11.81 16.15
C GLY A 45 15.41 -12.09 16.85
N HIS A 46 14.88 -13.31 16.70
CA HIS A 46 13.64 -13.77 17.31
C HIS A 46 12.42 -12.88 17.02
N THR A 47 12.29 -12.39 15.78
CA THR A 47 11.04 -11.78 15.31
C THR A 47 10.18 -12.79 14.55
N TYR A 48 8.97 -12.39 14.17
CA TYR A 48 8.06 -13.21 13.37
C TYR A 48 7.42 -12.36 12.25
N PRO A 49 7.15 -12.93 11.07
CA PRO A 49 6.65 -12.17 9.91
C PRO A 49 5.13 -12.01 9.86
N GLY A 50 4.41 -12.61 10.82
CA GLY A 50 2.95 -12.60 10.90
C GLY A 50 2.31 -11.24 11.15
N VAL A 51 0.98 -11.22 11.04
CA VAL A 51 0.19 -9.99 11.16
C VAL A 51 -0.06 -9.67 12.62
N SER A 52 0.07 -8.38 12.96
CA SER A 52 -0.32 -7.82 14.26
C SER A 52 -0.75 -6.37 14.11
N LEU A 53 -1.74 -5.98 14.90
CA LEU A 53 -2.05 -4.57 15.10
C LEU A 53 -1.01 -3.95 16.06
N PRO A 54 -0.77 -2.63 15.99
CA PRO A 54 0.06 -1.95 16.97
C PRO A 54 -0.47 -2.22 18.39
N PHE A 55 0.35 -2.88 19.23
CA PHE A 55 0.01 -3.28 20.60
C PHE A 55 -1.25 -4.17 20.72
N GLY A 56 -1.59 -4.90 19.66
CA GLY A 56 -2.72 -5.81 19.64
C GLY A 56 -2.54 -7.02 20.57
N MET A 57 -3.66 -7.61 20.99
CA MET A 57 -3.64 -8.79 21.87
C MET A 57 -3.27 -10.10 21.16
N VAL A 58 -3.40 -10.15 19.82
CA VAL A 58 -3.23 -11.37 19.02
C VAL A 58 -2.16 -11.16 17.97
N GLN A 59 -1.20 -12.10 17.93
CA GLN A 59 -0.12 -12.15 16.96
C GLN A 59 -0.26 -13.44 16.15
N LEU A 60 -0.78 -13.33 14.93
CA LEU A 60 -1.04 -14.49 14.07
C LEU A 60 0.11 -14.63 13.08
N SER A 61 0.89 -15.70 13.19
CA SER A 61 2.09 -15.97 12.38
C SER A 61 2.21 -17.47 12.08
N PRO A 62 2.89 -17.87 10.98
CA PRO A 62 3.33 -19.26 10.82
C PRO A 62 4.39 -19.63 11.87
N ASP A 63 4.43 -20.92 12.20
CA ASP A 63 5.46 -21.53 13.05
C ASP A 63 6.36 -22.45 12.21
N THR A 64 7.68 -22.32 12.36
CA THR A 64 8.69 -23.16 11.66
C THR A 64 9.61 -23.89 12.61
N ARG A 65 9.78 -23.39 13.85
CA ARG A 65 10.61 -24.01 14.88
C ARG A 65 10.02 -23.77 16.27
N LEU A 66 9.61 -24.86 16.91
CA LEU A 66 8.90 -24.83 18.20
C LEU A 66 9.79 -25.16 19.40
N GLU A 67 11.08 -25.41 19.18
CA GLU A 67 12.00 -25.90 20.20
C GLU A 67 13.25 -25.02 20.34
N GLY A 68 13.70 -24.87 21.59
CA GLY A 68 14.90 -24.14 21.95
C GLY A 68 14.71 -22.61 21.97
N TRP A 69 15.68 -21.92 22.53
CA TRP A 69 15.66 -20.45 22.66
C TRP A 69 15.73 -19.75 21.30
N ASP A 70 16.43 -20.34 20.33
CA ASP A 70 16.58 -19.80 18.97
C ASP A 70 15.24 -19.62 18.23
N GLY A 71 14.25 -20.46 18.55
CA GLY A 71 12.90 -20.40 17.98
C GLY A 71 11.87 -19.79 18.93
N CYS A 72 12.25 -18.96 19.91
CA CYS A 72 11.31 -18.48 20.93
C CYS A 72 10.14 -17.62 20.40
N SER A 73 10.26 -17.07 19.19
CA SER A 73 9.18 -16.39 18.48
C SER A 73 8.23 -17.32 17.71
N GLY A 74 8.50 -18.63 17.68
CA GLY A 74 7.79 -19.63 16.88
C GLY A 74 8.27 -19.70 15.42
N TYR A 75 8.95 -18.67 14.92
CA TYR A 75 9.45 -18.57 13.55
C TYR A 75 10.96 -18.32 13.52
N HIS A 76 11.67 -19.13 12.74
CA HIS A 76 13.11 -19.07 12.52
C HIS A 76 13.44 -19.37 11.06
#